data_AF-Q0UDE5-F1
#
_entry.id   AF-Q0UDE5-F1
#
_cell.length_a   1.000
_cell.length_b   1.000
_cell.length_c   1.000
_cell.angle_alpha   90.00
_cell.angle_beta   90.00
_cell.angle_gamma   90.00
#
_symmetry.space_group_name_H-M   'P 1'
#
loop_
_entity.id
_entity.type
_entity.pdbx_description
1 polymer ?
#
loop_
_entity_poly.entity_id
_entity_poly.type
_entity_poly.pdbx_seq_one_letter_code
_entity_poly.pdbx_strand_id
1 'polypeptide(L)'
;MPPSSPHSGMGRTAVVFARLMIAGKDHGVRPFITPLNDASGVMARGVSCTLFPARPGAKAIDHSSTTFNHVPLPAGALLGNVHGSLEDERWAFLHAIHRVTVGTLCLSTSNATVLRVAGCIAGRYSAQRRVGAPKSVPILSFSTQYGPIARILAHAVVFDNWALESANMFMANVGKLDMQNVIGGVFKTTVLSYTQKAMSDLVDRCGWQGLYAHNQIAELWLAEKGNSIAEGDFVVLCIRLASEVLLGRYEPPKARDPLCLLALHEAGVWDEARQIFASLKGGHRGPEFNARILPLSLPLVQATGHRMAYEAAKDALLHGSAHGLAVTPEVLNLYESTCMMEDQSWYVENGVMSRQELLDRNVDAVSSMLPLLGDMINDREVDALINAPMVEKDRLSAFFSSLSSYHGPGTTVRAKL
;
A
#
# COMPACT_ATOMS: atom_id res chain seq x y z
N MET A 1 -13.82 4.93 4.84
CA MET A 1 -14.62 5.89 5.63
C MET A 1 -14.83 5.29 7.02
N PRO A 2 -14.85 6.11 8.08
CA PRO A 2 -15.17 5.60 9.41
C PRO A 2 -16.62 5.08 9.40
N PRO A 3 -16.89 3.96 10.08
CA PRO A 3 -18.23 3.42 10.14
C PRO A 3 -19.15 4.37 10.93
N SER A 4 -20.33 4.66 10.39
CA SER A 4 -21.29 5.61 10.98
C SER A 4 -22.69 5.02 11.19
N SER A 5 -22.89 3.75 10.86
CA SER A 5 -24.19 3.11 11.02
C SER A 5 -24.39 2.53 12.42
N PRO A 6 -25.63 2.41 12.90
CA PRO A 6 -25.92 1.79 14.19
C PRO A 6 -25.79 0.24 14.16
N HIS A 7 -25.40 -0.37 13.02
CA HIS A 7 -25.44 -1.82 12.81
C HIS A 7 -24.59 -2.62 13.81
N SER A 8 -23.52 -2.01 14.33
CA SER A 8 -22.64 -2.64 15.33
C SER A 8 -23.19 -2.61 16.76
N GLY A 9 -24.39 -2.06 16.99
CA GLY A 9 -24.99 -1.98 18.33
C GLY A 9 -24.19 -1.14 19.33
N MET A 10 -23.47 -0.12 18.85
CA MET A 10 -22.63 0.75 19.68
C MET A 10 -22.96 2.22 19.41
N GLY A 11 -22.93 3.04 20.46
CA GLY A 11 -23.07 4.49 20.33
C GLY A 11 -21.90 5.09 19.56
N ARG A 12 -22.18 6.04 18.66
CA ARG A 12 -21.16 6.66 17.81
C ARG A 12 -21.19 8.17 17.89
N THR A 13 -20.01 8.75 17.93
CA THR A 13 -19.75 10.18 17.79
C THR A 13 -18.72 10.35 16.68
N ALA A 14 -18.91 11.35 15.82
CA ALA A 14 -18.00 11.63 14.72
C ALA A 14 -17.42 13.04 14.84
N VAL A 15 -16.24 13.21 14.24
CA VAL A 15 -15.73 14.54 13.88
C VAL A 15 -16.23 14.85 12.47
N VAL A 16 -17.16 15.78 12.36
CA VAL A 16 -17.77 16.21 11.09
C VAL A 16 -17.10 17.51 10.64
N PHE A 17 -16.53 17.50 9.45
CA PHE A 17 -15.98 18.71 8.84
C PHE A 17 -17.09 19.44 8.05
N ALA A 18 -17.39 20.69 8.41
CA ALA A 18 -18.42 21.51 7.77
C ALA A 18 -17.97 22.96 7.64
N ARG A 19 -18.55 23.72 6.69
CA ARG A 19 -18.30 25.17 6.58
C ARG A 19 -18.90 25.90 7.77
N LEU A 20 -18.08 26.66 8.50
CA LEU A 20 -18.53 27.46 9.64
C LEU A 20 -19.08 28.80 9.13
N MET A 21 -20.38 29.03 9.33
CA MET A 21 -21.06 30.28 8.96
C MET A 21 -21.42 31.08 10.22
N ILE A 22 -20.98 32.33 10.32
CA ILE A 22 -21.28 33.23 11.46
C ILE A 22 -21.82 34.54 10.92
N ALA A 23 -23.04 34.91 11.30
CA ALA A 23 -23.71 36.13 10.82
C ALA A 23 -23.65 36.29 9.28
N GLY A 24 -23.78 35.17 8.55
CA GLY A 24 -23.72 35.14 7.08
C GLY A 24 -22.30 35.11 6.48
N LYS A 25 -21.23 35.20 7.28
CA LYS A 25 -19.84 35.12 6.83
C LYS A 25 -19.32 33.68 6.86
N ASP A 26 -18.60 33.26 5.82
CA ASP A 26 -17.90 31.98 5.75
C ASP A 26 -16.54 32.06 6.47
N HIS A 27 -16.30 31.10 7.37
CA HIS A 27 -15.08 30.93 8.15
C HIS A 27 -14.38 29.59 7.83
N GLY A 28 -14.58 29.09 6.62
CA GLY A 28 -13.92 27.90 6.09
C GLY A 28 -14.41 26.59 6.68
N VAL A 29 -13.77 25.50 6.28
CA VAL A 29 -14.11 24.14 6.73
C VAL A 29 -13.53 23.88 8.12
N ARG A 30 -14.40 23.55 9.09
CA ARG A 30 -14.06 23.36 10.50
C ARG A 30 -14.57 22.02 11.04
N PRO A 31 -13.85 21.38 11.98
CA PRO A 31 -14.27 20.14 12.61
C PRO A 31 -15.25 20.37 13.78
N PHE A 32 -16.31 19.55 13.83
CA PHE A 32 -17.33 19.56 14.90
C PHE A 32 -17.48 18.16 15.49
N ILE A 33 -17.56 18.04 16.82
CA ILE A 33 -17.96 16.81 17.49
C ILE A 33 -19.48 16.67 17.39
N THR A 34 -19.93 15.60 16.75
CA THR A 34 -21.35 15.37 16.46
C THR A 34 -21.76 13.96 16.89
N PRO A 35 -22.68 13.82 17.87
CA PRO A 35 -23.30 12.53 18.17
C PRO A 35 -24.07 12.01 16.95
N LEU A 36 -23.90 10.74 16.62
CA LEU A 36 -24.56 10.11 15.47
C LEU A 36 -25.69 9.18 15.90
N ASN A 37 -25.43 8.29 16.85
CA ASN A 37 -26.42 7.38 17.41
C ASN A 37 -26.05 7.00 18.85
N ASP A 38 -27.04 6.58 19.63
CA ASP A 38 -26.83 6.07 20.98
C ASP A 38 -26.48 4.56 21.00
N ALA A 39 -26.21 4.04 22.20
CA ALA A 39 -25.87 2.63 22.40
C ALA A 39 -27.00 1.65 22.07
N SER A 40 -28.25 2.12 21.98
CA SER A 40 -29.39 1.30 21.54
C SER A 40 -29.50 1.24 20.01
N GLY A 41 -28.68 1.99 19.29
CA GLY A 41 -28.69 2.08 17.83
C GLY A 41 -29.67 3.12 17.29
N VAL A 42 -30.29 3.94 18.14
CA VAL A 42 -31.19 5.02 17.71
C VAL A 42 -30.35 6.20 17.23
N MET A 43 -30.62 6.66 15.99
CA MET A 43 -29.96 7.83 15.41
C MET A 43 -30.32 9.11 16.18
N ALA A 44 -29.34 10.00 16.33
CA ALA A 44 -29.54 11.30 16.94
C ALA A 44 -30.52 12.16 16.12
N ARG A 45 -31.21 13.09 16.79
CA ARG A 45 -32.21 13.97 16.15
C ARG A 45 -31.59 14.72 14.97
N GLY A 46 -32.23 14.60 13.80
CA GLY A 46 -31.78 15.26 12.57
C GLY A 46 -30.59 14.57 11.88
N VAL A 47 -30.08 13.45 12.40
CA VAL A 47 -29.05 12.64 11.76
C VAL A 47 -29.71 11.43 11.10
N SER A 48 -29.37 11.18 9.84
CA SER A 48 -29.75 9.94 9.15
C SER A 48 -28.52 9.23 8.59
N CYS A 49 -28.60 7.91 8.50
CA CYS A 49 -27.55 7.05 7.98
C CYS A 49 -28.13 6.08 6.95
N THR A 50 -27.53 6.02 5.77
CA THR A 50 -27.87 5.07 4.70
C THR A 50 -26.68 4.15 4.46
N LEU A 51 -26.85 2.88 4.78
CA LEU A 51 -25.81 1.87 4.62
C LEU A 51 -25.61 1.53 3.14
N PHE A 52 -24.36 1.44 2.70
CA PHE A 52 -23.99 0.95 1.38
C PHE A 52 -23.87 -0.58 1.37
N PRO A 53 -24.08 -1.23 0.21
CA PRO A 53 -23.75 -2.65 0.06
C PRO A 53 -22.30 -2.96 0.44
N ALA A 54 -22.06 -4.18 0.89
CA ALA A 54 -20.71 -4.63 1.20
C ALA A 54 -19.80 -4.52 -0.03
N ARG A 55 -18.64 -3.89 0.14
CA ARG A 55 -17.61 -3.84 -0.90
C ARG A 55 -16.74 -5.10 -0.87
N PRO A 56 -16.16 -5.51 -2.01
CA PRO A 56 -15.11 -6.53 -2.03
C PRO A 56 -13.89 -6.12 -1.20
N GLY A 57 -13.11 -7.10 -0.74
CA GLY A 57 -11.93 -6.89 0.09
C GLY A 57 -12.29 -6.78 1.58
N ALA A 58 -11.95 -5.65 2.22
CA ALA A 58 -12.17 -5.48 3.65
C ALA A 58 -13.67 -5.43 4.00
N LYS A 59 -14.15 -6.50 4.65
CA LYS A 59 -15.56 -6.74 5.01
C LYS A 59 -15.95 -6.29 6.43
N ALA A 60 -14.97 -5.98 7.28
CA ALA A 60 -15.19 -5.71 8.70
C ALA A 60 -15.79 -4.32 9.02
N ILE A 61 -15.91 -3.43 8.02
CA ILE A 61 -16.30 -2.03 8.23
C ILE A 61 -17.52 -1.71 7.37
N ASP A 62 -18.59 -1.26 8.02
CA ASP A 62 -19.77 -0.69 7.37
C ASP A 62 -19.44 0.67 6.74
N HIS A 63 -19.87 0.86 5.49
CA HIS A 63 -19.74 2.12 4.78
C HIS A 63 -21.13 2.70 4.58
N SER A 64 -21.28 3.99 4.84
CA SER A 64 -22.58 4.64 4.82
C SER A 64 -22.48 6.10 4.38
N SER A 65 -23.59 6.61 3.86
CA SER A 65 -23.85 8.04 3.76
C SER A 65 -24.49 8.52 5.07
N THR A 66 -24.02 9.63 5.62
CA THR A 66 -24.61 10.26 6.80
C THR A 66 -25.08 11.67 6.44
N THR A 67 -26.35 11.98 6.69
CA THR A 67 -26.95 13.28 6.40
C THR A 67 -27.36 13.98 7.69
N PHE A 68 -27.22 15.31 7.71
CA PHE A 68 -27.53 16.16 8.86
C PHE A 68 -28.60 17.18 8.43
N ASN A 69 -29.74 17.19 9.13
CA ASN A 69 -30.84 18.12 8.91
C ASN A 69 -31.08 18.95 10.17
N HIS A 70 -30.61 20.20 10.15
CA HIS A 70 -30.74 21.17 11.24
C HIS A 70 -30.39 20.59 12.63
N VAL A 71 -29.25 19.88 12.73
CA VAL A 71 -28.79 19.24 13.97
C VAL A 71 -28.26 20.30 14.93
N PRO A 72 -28.88 20.50 16.11
CA PRO A 72 -28.39 21.47 17.08
C PRO A 72 -27.13 20.94 17.77
N LEU A 73 -26.08 21.76 17.79
CA LEU A 73 -24.84 21.46 18.50
C LEU A 73 -24.51 22.59 19.49
N PRO A 74 -23.99 22.29 20.69
CA PRO A 74 -23.50 23.33 21.59
C PRO A 74 -22.26 24.01 21.00
N ALA A 75 -21.96 25.25 21.42
CA ALA A 75 -20.78 25.98 20.93
C ALA A 75 -19.47 25.20 21.16
N GLY A 76 -19.37 24.43 22.26
CA GLY A 76 -18.22 23.58 22.57
C GLY A 76 -18.06 22.35 21.66
N ALA A 77 -18.99 22.09 20.73
CA ALA A 77 -18.83 21.06 19.71
C ALA A 77 -17.78 21.44 18.65
N LEU A 78 -17.54 22.74 18.43
CA LEU A 78 -16.49 23.19 17.51
C LEU A 78 -15.12 22.87 18.10
N LEU A 79 -14.30 22.14 17.34
CA LEU A 79 -12.91 21.90 17.68
C LEU A 79 -12.04 23.06 17.17
N GLY A 80 -11.46 23.81 18.11
CA GLY A 80 -10.62 24.99 17.86
C GLY A 80 -11.34 26.32 18.13
N ASN A 81 -10.71 27.43 17.76
CA ASN A 81 -11.22 28.77 18.09
C ASN A 81 -12.16 29.34 17.00
N VAL A 82 -13.33 29.85 17.40
CA VAL A 82 -14.33 30.52 16.55
C VAL A 82 -13.75 31.74 15.82
N HIS A 83 -12.87 32.49 16.47
CA HIS A 83 -12.30 33.76 15.99
C HIS A 83 -10.86 33.62 15.47
N GLY A 84 -10.34 32.40 15.33
CA GLY A 84 -9.02 32.19 14.75
C GLY A 84 -8.97 32.78 13.33
N SER A 85 -8.10 33.78 13.13
CA SER A 85 -7.82 34.36 11.82
C SER A 85 -7.44 33.25 10.83
N LEU A 86 -8.17 33.14 9.73
CA LEU A 86 -7.78 32.31 8.59
C LEU A 86 -7.07 33.20 7.57
N GLU A 87 -5.92 33.76 7.93
CA GLU A 87 -5.02 34.37 6.94
C GLU A 87 -4.63 33.36 5.84
N ASP A 88 -4.59 32.07 6.20
CA ASP A 88 -4.45 30.95 5.27
C ASP A 88 -5.44 29.82 5.61
N GLU A 89 -6.62 29.84 4.96
CA GLU A 89 -7.65 28.80 5.10
C GLU A 89 -7.12 27.41 4.75
N ARG A 90 -6.23 27.31 3.76
CA ARG A 90 -5.65 26.04 3.31
C ARG A 90 -4.75 25.46 4.40
N TRP A 91 -3.87 26.26 4.98
CA TRP A 91 -3.00 25.82 6.06
C TRP A 91 -3.82 25.36 7.28
N ALA A 92 -4.83 26.13 7.67
CA ALA A 92 -5.68 25.77 8.80
C ALA A 92 -6.44 24.44 8.58
N PHE A 93 -6.95 24.22 7.36
CA PHE A 93 -7.57 22.95 7.00
C PHE A 93 -6.59 21.78 7.07
N LEU A 94 -5.39 21.93 6.47
CA LEU A 94 -4.33 20.90 6.50
C LEU A 94 -3.91 20.56 7.94
N HIS A 95 -3.81 21.57 8.81
CA HIS A 95 -3.52 21.37 10.22
C HIS A 95 -4.66 20.62 10.94
N ALA A 96 -5.92 20.95 10.64
CA ALA A 96 -7.08 20.27 11.21
C ALA A 96 -7.16 18.79 10.81
N ILE A 97 -6.65 18.43 9.62
CA ILE A 97 -6.63 17.04 9.13
C ILE A 97 -5.28 16.34 9.32
N HIS A 98 -4.35 16.85 10.14
CA HIS A 98 -2.99 16.30 10.28
C HIS A 98 -2.94 14.78 10.60
N ARG A 99 -3.99 14.23 11.23
CA ARG A 99 -4.10 12.77 11.48
C ARG A 99 -4.18 11.94 10.20
N VAL A 100 -4.60 12.52 9.07
CA VAL A 100 -4.56 11.88 7.74
C VAL A 100 -3.13 11.51 7.39
N THR A 101 -2.15 12.37 7.69
CA THR A 101 -0.73 12.10 7.44
C THR A 101 -0.22 10.93 8.31
N VAL A 102 -0.71 10.78 9.54
CA VAL A 102 -0.42 9.61 10.39
C VAL A 102 -1.01 8.34 9.77
N GLY A 103 -2.27 8.40 9.34
CA GLY A 103 -2.95 7.29 8.66
C GLY A 103 -2.27 6.90 7.34
N THR A 104 -1.73 7.86 6.60
CA THR A 104 -0.98 7.65 5.35
C THR A 104 0.17 6.67 5.55
N LEU A 105 0.99 6.87 6.60
CA LEU A 105 2.08 5.94 6.91
C LEU A 105 1.56 4.66 7.55
N CYS A 106 0.82 4.79 8.66
CA CYS A 106 0.42 3.64 9.50
C CYS A 106 -0.45 2.62 8.76
N LEU A 107 -1.36 3.07 7.90
CA LEU A 107 -2.19 2.14 7.13
C LEU A 107 -1.36 1.45 6.04
N SER A 108 -0.34 2.13 5.49
CA SER A 108 0.49 1.57 4.43
C SER A 108 1.45 0.49 4.93
N THR A 109 1.85 0.51 6.21
CA THR A 109 2.78 -0.50 6.76
C THR A 109 2.18 -1.91 6.76
N SER A 110 0.84 -2.07 6.73
CA SER A 110 0.19 -3.38 6.60
C SER A 110 0.60 -4.14 5.33
N ASN A 111 1.06 -3.42 4.30
CA ASN A 111 1.43 -4.01 3.02
C ASN A 111 2.58 -5.02 3.16
N ALA A 112 3.56 -4.77 4.04
CA ALA A 112 4.65 -5.72 4.26
C ALA A 112 4.11 -7.10 4.70
N THR A 113 3.18 -7.11 5.67
CA THR A 113 2.51 -8.32 6.13
C THR A 113 1.64 -8.96 5.04
N VAL A 114 0.88 -8.16 4.28
CA VAL A 114 0.01 -8.67 3.20
C VAL A 114 0.84 -9.37 2.12
N LEU A 115 1.95 -8.76 1.69
CA LEU A 115 2.87 -9.34 0.72
C LEU A 115 3.48 -10.65 1.23
N ARG A 116 3.89 -10.69 2.50
CA ARG A 116 4.43 -11.90 3.17
C ARG A 116 3.41 -13.03 3.18
N VAL A 117 2.18 -12.75 3.63
CA VAL A 117 1.06 -13.73 3.68
C VAL A 117 0.72 -14.23 2.28
N ALA A 118 0.54 -13.33 1.32
CA ALA A 118 0.19 -13.70 -0.05
C ALA A 118 1.29 -14.55 -0.71
N GLY A 119 2.56 -14.17 -0.54
CA GLY A 119 3.71 -14.92 -1.02
C GLY A 119 3.79 -16.33 -0.44
N CYS A 120 3.55 -16.49 0.87
CA CYS A 120 3.50 -17.81 1.51
C CYS A 120 2.36 -18.67 0.96
N ILE A 121 1.16 -18.11 0.83
CA ILE A 121 -0.01 -18.82 0.29
C ILE A 121 0.27 -19.31 -1.14
N ALA A 122 0.73 -18.42 -2.02
CA ALA A 122 1.03 -18.76 -3.40
C ALA A 122 2.20 -19.74 -3.52
N GLY A 123 3.24 -19.57 -2.70
CA GLY A 123 4.39 -20.48 -2.60
C GLY A 123 3.99 -21.90 -2.23
N ARG A 124 3.25 -22.06 -1.12
CA ARG A 124 2.78 -23.37 -0.64
C ARG A 124 1.84 -24.04 -1.62
N TYR A 125 0.94 -23.29 -2.23
CA TYR A 125 0.09 -23.79 -3.32
C TYR A 125 0.93 -24.29 -4.49
N SER A 126 1.91 -23.50 -4.93
CA SER A 126 2.76 -23.79 -6.09
C SER A 126 3.68 -24.99 -5.87
N ALA A 127 4.12 -25.23 -4.63
CA ALA A 127 4.91 -26.40 -4.26
C ALA A 127 4.10 -27.71 -4.35
N GLN A 128 2.78 -27.63 -4.14
CA GLN A 128 1.88 -28.78 -4.13
C GLN A 128 1.23 -29.04 -5.49
N ARG A 129 0.88 -27.98 -6.23
CA ARG A 129 0.21 -28.08 -7.52
C ARG A 129 1.18 -28.64 -8.56
N ARG A 130 0.83 -29.79 -9.16
CA ARG A 130 1.66 -30.45 -10.16
C ARG A 130 1.07 -30.34 -11.57
N VAL A 131 1.94 -30.28 -12.57
CA VAL A 131 1.60 -30.28 -14.00
C VAL A 131 2.52 -31.23 -14.79
N GLY A 132 2.08 -31.62 -15.98
CA GLY A 132 2.84 -32.51 -16.88
C GLY A 132 2.50 -33.99 -16.73
N ALA A 133 2.69 -34.75 -17.81
CA ALA A 133 2.55 -36.20 -17.90
C ALA A 133 3.67 -36.77 -18.80
N PRO A 134 4.18 -38.00 -18.54
CA PRO A 134 3.81 -38.92 -17.48
C PRO A 134 4.43 -38.62 -16.10
N LYS A 135 5.52 -37.83 -16.05
CA LYS A 135 6.13 -37.37 -14.79
C LYS A 135 5.64 -35.96 -14.47
N SER A 136 4.88 -35.81 -13.40
CA SER A 136 4.38 -34.50 -12.96
C SER A 136 5.43 -33.78 -12.10
N VAL A 137 5.59 -32.48 -12.30
CA VAL A 137 6.48 -31.60 -11.52
C VAL A 137 5.67 -30.51 -10.81
N PRO A 138 6.09 -30.01 -9.64
CA PRO A 138 5.47 -28.84 -9.02
C PRO A 138 5.56 -27.63 -9.95
N ILE A 139 4.50 -26.82 -10.01
CA ILE A 139 4.56 -25.57 -10.79
C ILE A 139 5.59 -24.60 -10.23
N LEU A 140 5.93 -24.69 -8.94
CA LEU A 140 7.01 -23.90 -8.33
C LEU A 140 8.38 -24.13 -8.99
N SER A 141 8.57 -25.21 -9.77
CA SER A 141 9.84 -25.46 -10.48
C SER A 141 10.11 -24.53 -11.67
N PHE A 142 9.10 -23.79 -12.15
CA PHE A 142 9.24 -22.88 -13.28
C PHE A 142 9.59 -21.46 -12.83
N SER A 143 10.52 -20.78 -13.51
CA SER A 143 10.94 -19.40 -13.20
C SER A 143 9.80 -18.39 -13.31
N THR A 144 8.86 -18.64 -14.22
CA THR A 144 7.62 -17.88 -14.36
C THR A 144 6.64 -18.08 -13.20
N GLN A 145 6.90 -19.03 -12.29
CA GLN A 145 6.15 -19.25 -11.06
C GLN A 145 6.92 -18.80 -9.83
N TYR A 146 8.15 -19.29 -9.63
CA TYR A 146 8.93 -18.94 -8.44
C TYR A 146 9.44 -17.50 -8.46
N GLY A 147 9.66 -16.90 -9.64
CA GLY A 147 10.15 -15.53 -9.76
C GLY A 147 9.23 -14.49 -9.12
N PRO A 148 7.94 -14.42 -9.49
CA PRO A 148 6.99 -13.53 -8.81
C PRO A 148 6.86 -13.77 -7.31
N ILE A 149 6.87 -15.03 -6.87
CA ILE A 149 6.78 -15.41 -5.45
C ILE A 149 8.04 -14.97 -4.69
N ALA A 150 9.23 -15.15 -5.26
CA ALA A 150 10.48 -14.70 -4.67
C ALA A 150 10.51 -13.17 -4.55
N ARG A 151 10.06 -12.45 -5.58
CA ARG A 151 10.01 -10.98 -5.58
C ARG A 151 9.08 -10.44 -4.50
N ILE A 152 7.86 -11.00 -4.39
CA ILE A 152 6.88 -10.50 -3.41
C ILE A 152 7.36 -10.73 -1.97
N LEU A 153 8.01 -11.86 -1.72
CA LEU A 153 8.62 -12.17 -0.42
C LEU A 153 9.83 -11.27 -0.13
N ALA A 154 10.72 -11.03 -1.10
CA ALA A 154 11.83 -10.11 -0.92
C ALA A 154 11.36 -8.68 -0.61
N HIS A 155 10.32 -8.18 -1.31
CA HIS A 155 9.74 -6.87 -1.02
C HIS A 155 9.06 -6.83 0.34
N ALA A 156 8.41 -7.91 0.77
CA ALA A 156 7.84 -8.00 2.11
C ALA A 156 8.92 -7.77 3.18
N VAL A 157 10.08 -8.44 3.05
CA VAL A 157 11.22 -8.28 3.98
C VAL A 157 11.78 -6.86 3.96
N VAL A 158 11.99 -6.29 2.78
CA VAL A 158 12.52 -4.93 2.62
C VAL A 158 11.55 -3.89 3.19
N PHE A 159 10.26 -3.98 2.87
CA PHE A 159 9.26 -3.04 3.33
C PHE A 159 9.00 -3.13 4.84
N ASP A 160 9.15 -4.31 5.45
CA ASP A 160 8.99 -4.48 6.90
C ASP A 160 10.09 -3.71 7.66
N ASN A 161 11.35 -3.83 7.22
CA ASN A 161 12.47 -3.08 7.81
C ASN A 161 12.34 -1.57 7.53
N TRP A 162 11.94 -1.20 6.31
CA TRP A 162 11.74 0.20 5.96
C TRP A 162 10.55 0.85 6.70
N ALA A 163 9.52 0.07 7.06
CA ALA A 163 8.39 0.56 7.83
C ALA A 163 8.82 1.06 9.22
N LEU A 164 9.74 0.35 9.89
CA LEU A 164 10.30 0.78 11.16
C LEU A 164 11.11 2.06 11.04
N GLU A 165 12.03 2.11 10.07
CA GLU A 165 12.84 3.30 9.84
C GLU A 165 11.95 4.51 9.52
N SER A 166 10.95 4.32 8.65
CA SER A 166 9.98 5.35 8.29
C SER A 166 9.16 5.81 9.48
N ALA A 167 8.73 4.91 10.37
CA ALA A 167 8.02 5.27 11.60
C ALA A 167 8.91 6.10 12.54
N ASN A 168 10.18 5.71 12.72
CA ASN A 168 11.13 6.46 13.53
C ASN A 168 11.40 7.85 12.96
N MET A 169 11.64 7.95 11.64
CA MET A 169 11.79 9.23 10.95
C MET A 169 10.55 10.10 11.08
N PHE A 170 9.36 9.51 10.95
CA PHE A 170 8.10 10.22 11.08
C PHE A 170 7.90 10.79 12.48
N MET A 171 8.22 10.00 13.51
CA MET A 171 8.15 10.40 14.92
C MET A 171 9.18 11.47 15.28
N ALA A 172 10.40 11.38 14.73
CA ALA A 172 11.44 12.40 14.91
C ALA A 172 11.07 13.76 14.27
N ASN A 173 10.09 13.79 13.37
CA ASN A 173 9.62 14.99 12.67
C ASN A 173 8.20 15.42 13.06
N VAL A 174 7.70 15.01 14.25
CA VAL A 174 6.43 15.52 14.78
C VAL A 174 6.46 17.05 14.87
N GLY A 175 5.43 17.69 14.33
CA GLY A 175 5.34 19.16 14.21
C GLY A 175 5.92 19.73 12.90
N LYS A 176 6.68 18.93 12.13
CA LYS A 176 7.16 19.29 10.78
C LYS A 176 6.31 18.58 9.73
N LEU A 177 5.14 19.15 9.46
CA LEU A 177 4.11 18.53 8.63
C LEU A 177 4.56 18.29 7.18
N ASP A 178 5.41 19.14 6.64
CA ASP A 178 6.09 18.96 5.36
C ASP A 178 6.87 17.64 5.31
N MET A 179 7.80 17.43 6.25
CA MET A 179 8.60 16.21 6.34
C MET A 179 7.75 14.97 6.60
N GLN A 180 6.73 15.07 7.46
CA GLN A 180 5.80 13.96 7.69
C GLN A 180 5.01 13.60 6.43
N ASN A 181 4.59 14.59 5.63
CA ASN A 181 3.94 14.34 4.34
C ASN A 181 4.89 13.71 3.32
N VAL A 182 6.17 14.12 3.30
CA VAL A 182 7.20 13.50 2.45
C VAL A 182 7.37 12.03 2.84
N ILE A 183 7.66 11.74 4.11
CA ILE A 183 7.92 10.37 4.59
C ILE A 183 6.72 9.47 4.33
N GLY A 184 5.52 9.89 4.77
CA GLY A 184 4.30 9.12 4.57
C GLY A 184 3.94 8.94 3.10
N GLY A 185 4.06 10.00 2.29
CA GLY A 185 3.73 9.98 0.87
C GLY A 185 4.66 9.09 0.05
N VAL A 186 5.98 9.18 0.27
CA VAL A 186 6.98 8.32 -0.37
C VAL A 186 6.77 6.85 0.01
N PHE A 187 6.63 6.57 1.31
CA PHE A 187 6.41 5.21 1.80
C PHE A 187 5.16 4.60 1.18
N LYS A 188 4.02 5.27 1.34
CA LYS A 188 2.72 4.83 0.82
C LYS A 188 2.75 4.54 -0.66
N THR A 189 3.26 5.49 -1.44
CA THR A 189 3.32 5.37 -2.90
C THR A 189 4.11 4.15 -3.32
N THR A 190 5.28 3.97 -2.73
CA THR A 190 6.21 2.91 -3.09
C THR A 190 5.64 1.54 -2.77
N VAL A 191 5.17 1.34 -1.54
CA VAL A 191 4.64 0.04 -1.12
C VAL A 191 3.36 -0.32 -1.88
N LEU A 192 2.41 0.61 -2.03
CA LEU A 192 1.13 0.30 -2.67
C LEU A 192 1.26 0.13 -4.18
N SER A 193 2.07 0.94 -4.85
CA SER A 193 2.28 0.78 -6.30
C SER A 193 2.85 -0.60 -6.64
N TYR A 194 3.79 -1.11 -5.83
CA TYR A 194 4.29 -2.48 -5.95
C TYR A 194 3.20 -3.50 -5.59
N THR A 195 2.55 -3.36 -4.43
CA THR A 195 1.53 -4.32 -3.96
C THR A 195 0.44 -4.54 -5.00
N GLN A 196 -0.07 -3.48 -5.63
CA GLN A 196 -1.16 -3.61 -6.60
C GLN A 196 -0.76 -4.42 -7.84
N LYS A 197 0.49 -4.28 -8.32
CA LYS A 197 1.01 -5.07 -9.45
C LYS A 197 1.30 -6.51 -9.02
N ALA A 198 2.02 -6.68 -7.92
CA ALA A 198 2.48 -7.99 -7.45
C ALA A 198 1.32 -8.89 -7.05
N MET A 199 0.31 -8.37 -6.36
CA MET A 199 -0.87 -9.16 -5.96
C MET A 199 -1.70 -9.61 -7.15
N SER A 200 -1.84 -8.76 -8.19
CA SER A 200 -2.53 -9.14 -9.43
C SER A 200 -1.81 -10.32 -10.13
N ASP A 201 -0.48 -10.23 -10.28
CA ASP A 201 0.30 -11.32 -10.90
C ASP A 201 0.21 -12.60 -10.05
N LEU A 202 0.22 -12.48 -8.72
CA LEU A 202 0.16 -13.62 -7.82
C LEU A 202 -1.20 -14.35 -7.88
N VAL A 203 -2.31 -13.61 -8.05
CA VAL A 203 -3.62 -14.21 -8.34
C VAL A 203 -3.53 -15.07 -9.61
N ASP A 204 -2.93 -14.55 -10.67
CA ASP A 204 -2.76 -15.28 -11.93
C ASP A 204 -1.85 -16.51 -11.77
N ARG A 205 -0.79 -16.41 -10.95
CA ARG A 205 0.08 -17.55 -10.62
C ARG A 205 -0.66 -18.68 -9.90
N CYS A 206 -1.73 -18.39 -9.18
CA CYS A 206 -2.59 -19.39 -8.55
C CYS A 206 -3.74 -19.87 -9.46
N GLY A 207 -3.85 -19.35 -10.68
CA GLY A 207 -4.96 -19.60 -11.59
C GLY A 207 -6.31 -19.27 -10.94
N TRP A 208 -7.35 -20.03 -11.29
CA TRP A 208 -8.70 -19.78 -10.74
C TRP A 208 -8.77 -19.89 -9.21
N GLN A 209 -7.86 -20.63 -8.58
CA GLN A 209 -7.80 -20.72 -7.12
C GLN A 209 -7.45 -19.38 -6.47
N GLY A 210 -6.65 -18.54 -7.13
CA GLY A 210 -6.28 -17.22 -6.63
C GLY A 210 -7.44 -16.23 -6.54
N LEU A 211 -8.50 -16.43 -7.33
CA LEU A 211 -9.69 -15.58 -7.37
C LEU A 211 -10.68 -15.86 -6.24
N TYR A 212 -10.63 -17.05 -5.64
CA TYR A 212 -11.56 -17.40 -4.59
C TYR A 212 -11.24 -16.68 -3.28
N ALA A 213 -12.26 -16.00 -2.72
CA ALA A 213 -12.13 -15.25 -1.47
C ALA A 213 -11.62 -16.12 -0.30
N HIS A 214 -12.01 -17.39 -0.23
CA HIS A 214 -11.54 -18.31 0.82
C HIS A 214 -10.04 -18.58 0.75
N ASN A 215 -9.39 -18.38 -0.40
CA ASN A 215 -7.93 -18.50 -0.57
C ASN A 215 -7.18 -17.18 -0.32
N GLN A 216 -7.87 -16.16 0.18
CA GLN A 216 -7.37 -14.88 0.71
C GLN A 216 -6.67 -13.92 -0.27
N ILE A 217 -5.91 -14.37 -1.27
CA ILE A 217 -5.04 -13.48 -2.08
C ILE A 217 -5.85 -12.34 -2.73
N ALA A 218 -6.91 -12.66 -3.48
CA ALA A 218 -7.75 -11.64 -4.10
C ALA A 218 -8.48 -10.74 -3.09
N GLU A 219 -8.85 -11.27 -1.92
CA GLU A 219 -9.51 -10.47 -0.87
C GLU A 219 -8.55 -9.47 -0.23
N LEU A 220 -7.33 -9.90 0.08
CA LEU A 220 -6.25 -9.04 0.59
C LEU A 220 -5.88 -7.98 -0.44
N TRP A 221 -5.78 -8.35 -1.72
CA TRP A 221 -5.50 -7.41 -2.80
C TRP A 221 -6.54 -6.29 -2.86
N LEU A 222 -7.83 -6.65 -2.82
CA LEU A 222 -8.94 -5.68 -2.85
C LEU A 222 -9.05 -4.85 -1.56
N ALA A 223 -8.61 -5.40 -0.42
CA ALA A 223 -8.49 -4.64 0.82
C ALA A 223 -7.41 -3.53 0.67
N GLU A 224 -6.22 -3.88 0.20
CA GLU A 224 -5.11 -2.93 -0.02
C GLU A 224 -5.38 -1.97 -1.20
N LYS A 225 -6.22 -2.35 -2.16
CA LYS A 225 -6.71 -1.40 -3.18
C LYS A 225 -7.48 -0.23 -2.54
N GLY A 226 -8.22 -0.49 -1.47
CA GLY A 226 -8.86 0.56 -0.67
C GLY A 226 -7.84 1.49 -0.01
N ASN A 227 -6.71 0.96 0.47
CA ASN A 227 -5.61 1.71 1.07
C ASN A 227 -4.93 2.68 0.08
N SER A 228 -4.90 2.31 -1.20
CA SER A 228 -4.42 3.18 -2.29
C SER A 228 -5.16 4.51 -2.38
N ILE A 229 -6.40 4.58 -1.87
CA ILE A 229 -7.31 5.72 -1.97
C ILE A 229 -7.55 6.37 -0.60
N ALA A 230 -7.69 5.56 0.46
CA ALA A 230 -7.93 6.03 1.82
C ALA A 230 -6.75 6.90 2.31
N GLU A 231 -6.99 7.89 3.18
CA GLU A 231 -5.94 8.79 3.69
C GLU A 231 -5.16 9.54 2.59
N GLY A 232 -5.78 9.74 1.43
CA GLY A 232 -5.20 10.42 0.27
C GLY A 232 -4.82 9.43 -0.82
N ASP A 233 -5.41 9.62 -2.00
CA ASP A 233 -5.03 8.86 -3.20
C ASP A 233 -3.54 9.04 -3.48
N PHE A 234 -2.80 7.94 -3.67
CA PHE A 234 -1.34 8.03 -3.76
C PHE A 234 -0.87 8.81 -4.99
N VAL A 235 -1.63 8.83 -6.10
CA VAL A 235 -1.26 9.63 -7.28
C VAL A 235 -1.44 11.11 -6.97
N VAL A 236 -2.51 11.49 -6.26
CA VAL A 236 -2.72 12.87 -5.80
C VAL A 236 -1.64 13.29 -4.80
N LEU A 237 -1.23 12.40 -3.90
CA LEU A 237 -0.10 12.64 -2.99
C LEU A 237 1.20 12.86 -3.77
N CYS A 238 1.46 12.05 -4.81
CA CYS A 238 2.62 12.21 -5.67
C CYS A 238 2.62 13.56 -6.39
N ILE A 239 1.48 13.96 -6.98
CA ILE A 239 1.32 15.25 -7.67
C ILE A 239 1.71 16.40 -6.75
N ARG A 240 1.21 16.40 -5.52
CA ARG A 240 1.57 17.40 -4.52
C ARG A 240 3.06 17.32 -4.21
N LEU A 241 3.55 16.16 -3.79
CA LEU A 241 4.93 16.00 -3.35
C LEU A 241 5.93 16.41 -4.44
N ALA A 242 5.77 15.92 -5.67
CA ALA A 242 6.62 16.27 -6.80
C ALA A 242 6.60 17.76 -7.11
N SER A 243 5.42 18.38 -7.08
CA SER A 243 5.31 19.84 -7.27
C SER A 243 6.03 20.62 -6.17
N GLU A 244 5.86 20.24 -4.90
CA GLU A 244 6.49 20.92 -3.76
C GLU A 244 8.02 20.78 -3.76
N VAL A 245 8.54 19.61 -4.18
CA VAL A 245 9.99 19.37 -4.33
C VAL A 245 10.57 20.17 -5.48
N LEU A 246 9.93 20.19 -6.66
CA LEU A 246 10.40 20.99 -7.81
C LEU A 246 10.35 22.50 -7.55
N LEU A 247 9.44 22.95 -6.68
CA LEU A 247 9.36 24.34 -6.23
C LEU A 247 10.36 24.67 -5.11
N GLY A 248 11.15 23.70 -4.64
CA GLY A 248 12.12 23.88 -3.56
C GLY A 248 11.47 24.13 -2.19
N ARG A 249 10.19 23.78 -2.02
CA ARG A 249 9.46 23.96 -0.76
C ARG A 249 9.61 22.74 0.15
N TYR A 250 9.72 21.55 -0.42
CA TYR A 250 9.98 20.30 0.30
C TYR A 250 11.35 19.74 -0.09
N GLU A 251 12.06 19.13 0.86
CA GLU A 251 13.34 18.46 0.63
C GLU A 251 13.24 16.99 1.09
N PRO A 252 13.22 16.01 0.18
CA PRO A 252 13.25 14.61 0.56
C PRO A 252 14.56 14.22 1.27
N PRO A 253 14.54 13.17 2.13
CA PRO A 253 15.75 12.68 2.76
C PRO A 253 16.83 12.34 1.72
N LYS A 254 18.05 12.85 1.92
CA LYS A 254 19.18 12.62 1.01
C LYS A 254 19.62 11.16 0.99
N ALA A 255 20.20 10.73 -0.13
CA ALA A 255 20.83 9.43 -0.25
C ALA A 255 21.96 9.25 0.77
N ARG A 256 21.95 8.13 1.50
CA ARG A 256 23.05 7.73 2.40
C ARG A 256 24.25 7.22 1.61
N ASP A 257 23.98 6.57 0.49
CA ASP A 257 24.97 6.07 -0.47
C ASP A 257 24.63 6.62 -1.86
N PRO A 258 25.11 7.83 -2.22
CA PRO A 258 24.77 8.47 -3.50
C PRO A 258 25.27 7.72 -4.74
N LEU A 259 26.12 6.71 -4.57
CA LEU A 259 26.72 5.94 -5.66
C LEU A 259 26.01 4.60 -5.89
N CYS A 260 25.04 4.22 -5.05
CA CYS A 260 24.26 3.02 -5.29
C CYS A 260 23.33 3.22 -6.51
N LEU A 261 22.98 2.13 -7.19
CA LEU A 261 22.27 2.18 -8.47
C LEU A 261 20.91 2.90 -8.37
N LEU A 262 20.19 2.68 -7.27
CA LEU A 262 18.89 3.32 -7.04
C LEU A 262 19.03 4.81 -6.66
N ALA A 263 20.12 5.21 -6.02
CA ALA A 263 20.38 6.64 -5.74
C ALA A 263 20.77 7.39 -7.01
N LEU A 264 21.57 6.77 -7.89
CA LEU A 264 21.88 7.32 -9.21
C LEU A 264 20.60 7.51 -10.04
N HIS A 265 19.72 6.51 -10.04
CA HIS A 265 18.41 6.59 -10.71
C HIS A 265 17.54 7.70 -10.13
N GLU A 266 17.35 7.76 -8.81
CA GLU A 266 16.60 8.84 -8.16
C GLU A 266 17.15 10.22 -8.57
N ALA A 267 18.46 10.44 -8.43
CA ALA A 267 19.08 11.71 -8.76
C ALA A 267 18.82 12.10 -10.22
N GLY A 268 19.00 11.15 -11.15
CA GLY A 268 18.82 11.36 -12.58
C GLY A 268 17.39 11.74 -12.95
N VAL A 269 16.39 10.96 -12.53
CA VAL A 269 15.00 11.25 -12.90
C VAL A 269 14.52 12.59 -12.31
N TRP A 270 14.98 12.95 -11.12
CA TRP A 270 14.68 14.26 -10.54
C TRP A 270 15.40 15.41 -11.25
N ASP A 271 16.64 15.21 -11.73
CA ASP A 271 17.36 16.19 -12.53
C ASP A 271 16.69 16.42 -13.89
N GLU A 272 16.26 15.35 -14.56
CA GLU A 272 15.47 15.43 -15.79
C GLU A 272 14.17 16.21 -15.56
N ALA A 273 13.44 15.92 -14.48
CA ALA A 273 12.22 16.65 -14.14
C ALA A 273 12.49 18.14 -13.82
N ARG A 274 13.61 18.46 -13.15
CA ARG A 274 14.04 19.85 -12.91
C ARG A 274 14.37 20.57 -14.22
N GLN A 275 15.05 19.91 -15.16
CA GLN A 275 15.36 20.48 -16.48
C GLN A 275 14.09 20.73 -17.29
N ILE A 276 13.16 19.77 -17.32
CA ILE A 276 11.86 19.94 -17.95
C ILE A 276 11.14 21.13 -17.31
N PHE A 277 11.06 21.19 -15.97
CA PHE A 277 10.39 22.26 -15.24
C PHE A 277 10.99 23.64 -15.56
N ALA A 278 12.31 23.77 -15.60
CA ALA A 278 13.01 25.00 -15.94
C ALA A 278 12.74 25.48 -17.38
N SER A 279 12.42 24.56 -18.30
CA SER A 279 12.08 24.89 -19.69
C SER A 279 10.65 25.40 -19.89
N LEU A 280 9.76 25.25 -18.89
CA LEU A 280 8.34 25.58 -19.02
C LEU A 280 8.10 27.09 -18.90
N LYS A 281 7.26 27.64 -19.79
CA LYS A 281 6.95 29.08 -19.79
C LYS A 281 5.83 29.46 -18.80
N GLY A 282 4.92 28.53 -18.53
CA GLY A 282 3.73 28.74 -17.68
C GLY A 282 3.90 28.45 -16.19
N GLY A 283 5.10 28.04 -15.75
CA GLY A 283 5.37 27.62 -14.37
C GLY A 283 4.51 26.42 -13.92
N HIS A 284 4.47 26.17 -12.60
CA HIS A 284 3.82 24.98 -12.01
C HIS A 284 2.29 24.93 -12.12
N ARG A 285 1.64 26.00 -12.59
CA ARG A 285 0.18 26.06 -12.80
C ARG A 285 -0.22 26.10 -14.28
N GLY A 286 0.77 26.09 -15.18
CA GLY A 286 0.53 26.15 -16.62
C GLY A 286 0.11 24.80 -17.21
N PRO A 287 -0.50 24.81 -18.41
CA PRO A 287 -0.89 23.58 -19.11
C PRO A 287 0.30 22.68 -19.46
N GLU A 288 1.49 23.25 -19.68
CA GLU A 288 2.71 22.47 -19.96
C GLU A 288 3.16 21.65 -18.75
N PHE A 289 3.05 22.20 -17.53
CA PHE A 289 3.36 21.47 -16.30
C PHE A 289 2.39 20.30 -16.10
N ASN A 290 1.10 20.56 -16.33
CA ASN A 290 0.08 19.52 -16.31
C ASN A 290 0.38 18.39 -17.31
N ALA A 291 0.84 18.71 -18.51
CA ALA A 291 1.09 17.73 -19.56
C ALA A 291 2.44 16.99 -19.42
N ARG A 292 3.48 17.65 -18.88
CA ARG A 292 4.86 17.13 -18.91
C ARG A 292 5.43 16.74 -17.55
N ILE A 293 4.98 17.35 -16.46
CA ILE A 293 5.49 17.07 -15.10
C ILE A 293 4.52 16.21 -14.30
N LEU A 294 3.22 16.52 -14.30
CA LEU A 294 2.28 15.76 -13.49
C LEU A 294 2.27 14.25 -13.78
N PRO A 295 2.39 13.77 -15.04
CA PRO A 295 2.51 12.35 -15.34
C PRO A 295 3.77 11.70 -14.75
N LEU A 296 4.84 12.48 -14.52
CA LEU A 296 6.09 12.03 -13.91
C LEU A 296 6.02 11.97 -12.38
N SER A 297 4.96 12.51 -11.75
CA SER A 297 4.91 12.62 -10.28
C SER A 297 5.03 11.27 -9.59
N LEU A 298 4.35 10.24 -10.11
CA LEU A 298 4.41 8.89 -9.56
C LEU A 298 5.82 8.28 -9.68
N PRO A 299 6.43 8.16 -10.88
CA PRO A 299 7.76 7.59 -11.00
C PRO A 299 8.85 8.37 -10.24
N LEU A 300 8.76 9.71 -10.13
CA LEU A 300 9.69 10.51 -9.34
C LEU A 300 9.65 10.14 -7.85
N VAL A 301 8.44 10.07 -7.27
CA VAL A 301 8.27 9.73 -5.86
C VAL A 301 8.61 8.26 -5.59
N GLN A 302 8.32 7.38 -6.54
CA GLN A 302 8.72 5.97 -6.48
C GLN A 302 10.24 5.79 -6.50
N ALA A 303 10.98 6.53 -7.33
CA ALA A 303 12.44 6.44 -7.37
C ALA A 303 13.07 6.79 -6.01
N THR A 304 12.57 7.84 -5.34
CA THR A 304 12.96 8.17 -3.97
C THR A 304 12.66 7.03 -2.99
N GLY A 305 11.48 6.43 -3.08
CA GLY A 305 11.12 5.33 -2.19
C GLY A 305 11.88 4.03 -2.45
N HIS A 306 12.17 3.69 -3.71
CA HIS A 306 13.01 2.55 -4.07
C HIS A 306 14.39 2.64 -3.40
N ARG A 307 15.04 3.80 -3.52
CA ARG A 307 16.32 4.04 -2.82
C ARG A 307 16.14 3.95 -1.31
N MET A 308 15.19 4.68 -0.72
CA MET A 308 15.03 4.71 0.74
C MET A 308 14.76 3.33 1.34
N ALA A 309 13.94 2.51 0.68
CA ALA A 309 13.66 1.14 1.09
C ALA A 309 14.90 0.24 0.97
N TYR A 310 15.66 0.36 -0.13
CA TYR A 310 16.91 -0.36 -0.30
C TYR A 310 17.94 0.00 0.77
N GLU A 311 18.11 1.28 1.07
CA GLU A 311 19.04 1.70 2.11
C GLU A 311 18.64 1.18 3.50
N ALA A 312 17.34 1.18 3.82
CA ALA A 312 16.84 0.64 5.09
C ALA A 312 17.11 -0.88 5.19
N ALA A 313 16.91 -1.61 4.10
CA ALA A 313 17.24 -3.03 4.05
C ALA A 313 18.76 -3.29 4.11
N LYS A 314 19.58 -2.44 3.46
CA LYS A 314 21.04 -2.51 3.53
C LYS A 314 21.55 -2.26 4.95
N ASP A 315 20.95 -1.33 5.67
CA ASP A 315 21.24 -1.09 7.10
C ASP A 315 20.90 -2.32 7.95
N ALA A 316 19.71 -2.88 7.78
CA ALA A 316 19.29 -4.11 8.45
C ALA A 316 20.16 -5.34 8.09
N LEU A 317 20.70 -5.42 6.88
CA LEU A 317 21.67 -6.46 6.51
C LEU A 317 22.97 -6.35 7.32
N LEU A 318 23.42 -5.13 7.62
CA LEU A 318 24.67 -4.88 8.34
C LEU A 318 24.51 -4.95 9.86
N HIS A 319 23.35 -4.54 10.37
CA HIS A 319 23.11 -4.36 11.81
C HIS A 319 22.08 -5.35 12.40
N GLY A 320 21.45 -6.15 11.55
CA GLY A 320 20.39 -7.10 11.90
C GLY A 320 18.98 -6.50 11.73
N SER A 321 18.02 -7.34 11.38
CA SER A 321 16.59 -6.98 11.39
C SER A 321 16.08 -6.93 12.83
N ALA A 322 15.27 -5.92 13.17
CA ALA A 322 14.66 -5.82 14.50
C ALA A 322 13.55 -6.88 14.72
N HIS A 323 12.85 -7.28 13.65
CA HIS A 323 11.83 -8.32 13.65
C HIS A 323 11.69 -8.92 12.24
N GLY A 324 10.90 -10.01 12.13
CA GLY A 324 10.59 -10.63 10.85
C GLY A 324 11.75 -11.43 10.25
N LEU A 325 11.62 -11.73 8.95
CA LEU A 325 12.68 -12.42 8.20
C LEU A 325 13.93 -11.54 8.10
N ALA A 326 15.09 -12.16 8.25
CA ALA A 326 16.37 -11.48 8.09
C ALA A 326 16.54 -10.96 6.65
N VAL A 327 17.09 -9.76 6.50
CA VAL A 327 17.56 -9.30 5.19
C VAL A 327 18.82 -10.10 4.86
N THR A 328 18.80 -10.83 3.74
CA THR A 328 19.98 -11.51 3.20
C THR A 328 20.51 -10.74 1.97
N PRO A 329 21.76 -10.99 1.53
CA PRO A 329 22.26 -10.43 0.28
C PRO A 329 21.38 -10.74 -0.93
N GLU A 330 20.79 -11.94 -1.00
CA GLU A 330 19.90 -12.37 -2.07
C GLU A 330 18.60 -11.57 -2.07
N VAL A 331 17.99 -11.33 -0.89
CA VAL A 331 16.80 -10.48 -0.74
C VAL A 331 17.10 -9.05 -1.23
N LEU A 332 18.22 -8.48 -0.79
CA LEU A 332 18.61 -7.12 -1.14
C LEU A 332 18.89 -6.99 -2.66
N ASN A 333 19.61 -7.96 -3.24
CA ASN A 333 19.90 -7.99 -4.67
C ASN A 333 18.63 -8.15 -5.51
N LEU A 334 17.70 -9.01 -5.10
CA LEU A 334 16.43 -9.18 -5.81
C LEU A 334 15.55 -7.93 -5.73
N TYR A 335 15.51 -7.26 -4.57
CA TYR A 335 14.79 -5.99 -4.43
C TYR A 335 15.36 -4.93 -5.37
N GLU A 336 16.68 -4.68 -5.31
CA GLU A 336 17.35 -3.70 -6.16
C GLU A 336 17.13 -4.01 -7.65
N SER A 337 17.36 -5.25 -8.06
CA SER A 337 17.15 -5.66 -9.45
C SER A 337 15.69 -5.50 -9.89
N THR A 338 14.71 -5.76 -9.02
CA THR A 338 13.30 -5.58 -9.37
C THR A 338 12.97 -4.10 -9.55
N CYS A 339 13.47 -3.22 -8.68
CA CYS A 339 13.31 -1.77 -8.83
C CYS A 339 13.95 -1.25 -10.11
N MET A 340 15.14 -1.74 -10.48
CA MET A 340 15.80 -1.37 -11.74
C MET A 340 14.97 -1.76 -12.97
N MET A 341 14.30 -2.92 -12.92
CA MET A 341 13.50 -3.42 -14.03
C MET A 341 12.23 -2.58 -14.31
N GLU A 342 11.80 -1.74 -13.37
CA GLU A 342 10.67 -0.81 -13.55
C GLU A 342 11.02 0.37 -14.49
N ASP A 343 12.30 0.69 -14.67
CA ASP A 343 12.76 1.78 -15.55
C ASP A 343 14.09 1.45 -16.24
N GLN A 344 14.10 0.34 -16.98
CA GLN A 344 15.27 -0.12 -17.73
C GLN A 344 15.78 0.92 -18.72
N SER A 345 14.87 1.73 -19.29
CA SER A 345 15.20 2.81 -20.22
C SER A 345 16.23 3.77 -19.62
N TRP A 346 16.01 4.22 -18.39
CA TRP A 346 16.89 5.18 -17.75
C TRP A 346 18.31 4.64 -17.58
N TYR A 347 18.46 3.40 -17.10
CA TYR A 347 19.79 2.78 -16.92
C TYR A 347 20.55 2.58 -18.23
N VAL A 348 19.83 2.27 -19.32
CA VAL A 348 20.41 2.09 -20.64
C VAL A 348 20.82 3.43 -21.24
N GLU A 349 19.94 4.42 -21.20
CA GLU A 349 20.18 5.74 -21.79
C GLU A 349 21.31 6.50 -21.09
N ASN A 350 21.44 6.32 -19.77
CA ASN A 350 22.51 6.90 -18.97
C ASN A 350 23.79 6.06 -18.94
N GLY A 351 23.89 5.01 -19.76
CA GLY A 351 25.11 4.20 -19.91
C GLY A 351 25.52 3.43 -18.65
N VAL A 352 24.58 3.18 -17.73
CA VAL A 352 24.84 2.47 -16.47
C VAL A 352 24.97 0.96 -16.73
N MET A 353 24.04 0.41 -17.50
CA MET A 353 24.04 -1.00 -17.92
C MET A 353 23.35 -1.16 -19.26
N SER A 354 23.80 -2.12 -20.06
CA SER A 354 23.08 -2.59 -21.24
C SER A 354 21.82 -3.38 -20.85
N ARG A 355 20.90 -3.51 -21.80
CA ARG A 355 19.69 -4.33 -21.62
C ARG A 355 20.01 -5.80 -21.31
N GLN A 356 21.09 -6.34 -21.85
CA GLN A 356 21.52 -7.71 -21.60
C GLN A 356 22.03 -7.86 -20.17
N GLU A 357 22.88 -6.94 -19.69
CA GLU A 357 23.37 -6.95 -18.31
C GLU A 357 22.25 -6.81 -17.28
N LEU A 358 21.23 -5.97 -17.56
CA LEU A 358 20.03 -5.86 -16.73
C LEU A 358 19.24 -7.18 -16.66
N LEU A 359 19.09 -7.86 -17.80
CA LEU A 359 18.42 -9.15 -17.86
C LEU A 359 19.19 -10.21 -17.07
N ASP A 360 20.50 -10.32 -17.29
CA ASP A 360 21.35 -11.31 -16.63
C ASP A 360 21.36 -11.08 -15.11
N ARG A 361 21.52 -9.83 -14.66
CA ARG A 361 21.40 -9.45 -13.24
C ARG A 361 20.07 -9.88 -12.63
N ASN A 362 18.96 -9.63 -13.32
CA ASN A 362 17.63 -10.01 -12.84
C ASN A 362 17.43 -11.53 -12.81
N VAL A 363 17.96 -12.27 -13.78
CA VAL A 363 17.91 -13.75 -13.78
C VAL A 363 18.72 -14.29 -12.60
N ASP A 364 19.92 -13.77 -12.37
CA ASP A 364 20.79 -14.20 -11.28
C ASP A 364 20.18 -13.91 -9.91
N ALA A 365 19.65 -12.70 -9.71
CA ALA A 365 19.01 -12.29 -8.45
C ALA A 365 17.74 -13.11 -8.15
N VAL A 366 16.98 -13.51 -9.17
CA VAL A 366 15.81 -14.38 -8.99
C VAL A 366 16.24 -15.81 -8.67
N SER A 367 17.24 -16.33 -9.38
CA SER A 367 17.76 -17.69 -9.18
C SER A 367 18.44 -17.84 -7.81
N SER A 368 19.13 -16.82 -7.30
CA SER A 368 19.79 -16.85 -5.99
C SER A 368 18.80 -17.00 -4.83
N MET A 369 17.52 -16.69 -5.03
CA MET A 369 16.48 -16.89 -4.01
C MET A 369 16.04 -18.34 -3.86
N LEU A 370 16.29 -19.23 -4.84
CA LEU A 370 15.80 -20.61 -4.81
C LEU A 370 16.18 -21.40 -3.54
N PRO A 371 17.43 -21.31 -3.03
CA PRO A 371 17.79 -21.99 -1.78
C PRO A 371 17.02 -21.49 -0.56
N LEU A 372 16.64 -20.21 -0.54
CA LEU A 372 15.91 -19.58 0.57
C LEU A 372 14.40 -19.78 0.47
N LEU A 373 13.89 -19.95 -0.75
CA LEU A 373 12.47 -19.91 -1.04
C LEU A 373 11.67 -20.95 -0.25
N GLY A 374 12.24 -22.14 -0.03
CA GLY A 374 11.61 -23.19 0.76
C GLY A 374 11.29 -22.76 2.19
N ASP A 375 12.22 -22.07 2.85
CA ASP A 375 12.02 -21.57 4.22
C ASP A 375 11.10 -20.36 4.22
N MET A 376 11.27 -19.44 3.26
CA MET A 376 10.46 -18.22 3.17
C MET A 376 8.97 -18.50 2.91
N ILE A 377 8.62 -19.51 2.11
CA ILE A 377 7.20 -19.85 1.89
C ILE A 377 6.61 -20.59 3.09
N ASN A 378 7.43 -21.23 3.94
CA ASN A 378 7.01 -21.98 5.13
C ASN A 378 7.21 -21.18 6.43
N ASP A 379 7.17 -19.86 6.30
CA ASP A 379 7.31 -18.93 7.40
C ASP A 379 6.21 -19.09 8.44
N ARG A 380 6.62 -19.47 9.65
CA ARG A 380 5.70 -19.79 10.75
C ARG A 380 5.14 -18.56 11.45
N GLU A 381 5.78 -17.40 11.34
CA GLU A 381 5.31 -16.19 12.03
C GLU A 381 3.97 -15.68 11.46
N VAL A 382 3.69 -16.01 10.20
CA VAL A 382 2.46 -15.60 9.50
C VAL A 382 1.42 -16.71 9.40
N ASP A 383 1.69 -17.91 9.93
CA ASP A 383 0.76 -19.06 9.82
C ASP A 383 -0.61 -18.75 10.43
N ALA A 384 -0.64 -18.01 11.54
CA ALA A 384 -1.88 -17.60 12.21
C ALA A 384 -2.74 -16.64 11.35
N LEU A 385 -2.16 -16.01 10.34
CA LEU A 385 -2.84 -15.10 9.40
C LEU A 385 -3.32 -15.83 8.13
N ILE A 386 -2.84 -17.06 7.90
CA ILE A 386 -3.15 -17.87 6.72
C ILE A 386 -4.33 -18.81 7.02
N ASN A 387 -5.49 -18.44 6.49
CA ASN A 387 -6.72 -19.21 6.52
C ASN A 387 -7.04 -19.90 5.18
N ALA A 388 -6.22 -19.66 4.14
CA ALA A 388 -6.43 -20.19 2.80
C ALA A 388 -6.35 -21.73 2.81
N PRO A 389 -7.44 -22.46 2.47
CA PRO A 389 -7.44 -23.91 2.54
C PRO A 389 -6.47 -24.54 1.52
N MET A 390 -6.17 -23.86 0.41
CA MET A 390 -5.28 -24.36 -0.64
C MET A 390 -3.80 -24.54 -0.24
N VAL A 391 -3.40 -24.08 0.95
CA VAL A 391 -2.01 -24.17 1.42
C VAL A 391 -1.64 -25.53 2.00
N GLU A 392 -2.61 -26.37 2.33
CA GLU A 392 -2.41 -27.70 2.91
C GLU A 392 -3.48 -28.66 2.39
N LYS A 393 -3.10 -29.88 1.99
CA LYS A 393 -4.04 -30.88 1.45
C LYS A 393 -5.18 -31.20 2.41
N ASP A 394 -4.87 -31.37 3.70
CA ASP A 394 -5.87 -31.74 4.70
C ASP A 394 -6.86 -30.60 4.94
N ARG A 395 -6.39 -29.34 4.97
CA ARG A 395 -7.26 -28.16 5.03
C ARG A 395 -8.16 -28.05 3.81
N LEU A 396 -7.61 -28.27 2.61
CA LEU A 396 -8.38 -28.26 1.38
C LEU A 396 -9.46 -29.35 1.38
N SER A 397 -9.12 -30.56 1.83
CA SER A 397 -10.06 -31.67 1.95
C SER A 397 -11.17 -31.38 2.95
N ALA A 398 -10.82 -30.85 4.13
CA ALA A 398 -11.78 -30.48 5.15
C ALA A 398 -12.72 -29.36 4.66
N PHE A 399 -12.17 -28.37 3.96
CA PHE A 399 -12.93 -27.30 3.32
C PHE A 399 -13.95 -27.87 2.33
N PHE A 400 -13.53 -28.71 1.37
CA PHE A 400 -14.46 -29.30 0.40
C PHE A 400 -15.52 -30.18 1.06
N SER A 401 -15.17 -30.92 2.11
CA SER A 401 -16.11 -31.75 2.88
C SER A 401 -17.19 -30.93 3.61
N SER A 402 -16.91 -29.66 3.90
CA SER A 402 -17.85 -28.73 4.53
C SER A 402 -18.86 -28.10 3.56
N LEU A 403 -18.61 -28.21 2.25
CA LEU A 403 -19.43 -27.55 1.23
C LEU A 403 -20.70 -28.36 0.91
N SER A 404 -21.79 -27.64 0.67
CA SER A 404 -23.01 -28.26 0.13
C SER A 404 -22.72 -28.90 -1.22
N SER A 405 -22.97 -30.20 -1.30
CA SER A 405 -22.76 -30.99 -2.51
C SER A 405 -24.10 -31.49 -3.04
N TYR A 406 -24.27 -31.45 -4.36
CA TYR A 406 -25.49 -31.85 -5.05
C TYR A 406 -25.16 -33.04 -5.96
N HIS A 407 -25.89 -34.15 -5.79
CA HIS A 407 -25.59 -35.42 -6.47
C HIS A 407 -26.77 -35.89 -7.30
N GLY A 408 -26.49 -36.36 -8.52
CA GLY A 408 -27.47 -37.04 -9.35
C GLY A 408 -27.70 -38.49 -8.91
N PRO A 409 -28.81 -39.13 -9.32
CA PRO A 409 -29.06 -40.54 -9.02
C PRO A 409 -27.92 -41.45 -9.47
N GLY A 410 -27.54 -42.43 -8.65
CA GLY A 410 -26.50 -43.42 -8.96
C GLY A 410 -25.05 -42.93 -8.80
N THR A 411 -24.82 -41.70 -8.33
CA THR A 411 -23.45 -41.17 -8.14
C THR A 411 -22.87 -41.66 -6.81
N THR A 412 -21.81 -42.49 -6.84
CA THR A 412 -20.98 -42.76 -5.67
C THR A 412 -19.95 -41.63 -5.53
N VAL A 413 -20.01 -40.91 -4.42
CA VAL A 413 -19.05 -39.83 -4.14
C VAL A 413 -17.70 -40.46 -3.80
N ARG A 414 -16.77 -40.48 -4.76
CA ARG A 414 -15.34 -40.59 -4.44
C ARG A 414 -14.82 -39.19 -4.20
N ALA A 415 -14.36 -38.90 -2.99
CA ALA A 415 -13.59 -37.69 -2.73
C ALA A 415 -12.36 -37.71 -3.64
N LYS A 416 -12.39 -36.94 -4.73
CA LYS A 416 -11.22 -36.69 -5.57
C LYS A 416 -10.58 -35.40 -5.06
N LEU A 417 -9.40 -35.52 -4.46
CA LEU A 417 -8.45 -34.44 -4.22
C LEU A 417 -7.53 -34.29 -5.43
#